data_AF-A0A838GGM2-F1
#
_entry.id   AF-A0A838GGM2-F1
#
_cell.length_a   1.000
_cell.length_b   1.000
_cell.length_c   1.000
_cell.angle_alpha   90.00
_cell.angle_beta   90.00
_cell.angle_gamma   90.00
#
_symmetry.space_group_name_H-M   'P 1'
#
loop_
_entity.id
_entity.type
_entity.pdbx_description
1 polymer ?
#
loop_
_entity_poly.entity_id
_entity_poly.type
_entity_poly.pdbx_seq_one_letter_code
_entity_poly.pdbx_strand_id
1 'polypeptide(L)'
;GLLYGLAAVYARSLKDVPPMILTLGQLCTAAVWLLPVVVFADRPWRTAETWSMDAVLAILVLSVFGTALGYLLFYRILTTAGATNASLVAYVIPVVAVLLGAVTLEERLLTHQVLGMILIIGAMAMVDGRLIKRFVTGGGTRPART
;
A
#
# COMPACT_ATOMS: atom_id res chain seq x y z
N GLY A 1 -11.34 -1.41 -14.04
CA GLY A 1 -11.64 -0.11 -14.65
C GLY A 1 -12.86 0.55 -14.03
N LEU A 2 -14.06 0.06 -14.35
CA LEU A 2 -15.35 0.63 -13.89
C LEU A 2 -15.48 0.80 -12.37
N LEU A 3 -15.09 -0.21 -11.58
CA LEU A 3 -15.19 -0.16 -10.11
C LEU A 3 -14.26 0.91 -9.48
N TYR A 4 -13.05 1.10 -10.03
CA TYR A 4 -12.13 2.16 -9.57
C TYR A 4 -12.64 3.55 -9.93
N GLY A 5 -13.26 3.71 -11.10
CA GLY A 5 -13.90 4.96 -11.51
C GLY A 5 -15.08 5.32 -10.61
N LEU A 6 -15.96 4.37 -10.31
CA LEU A 6 -17.06 4.54 -9.36
C LEU A 6 -16.57 4.87 -7.95
N ALA A 7 -15.54 4.17 -7.47
CA ALA A 7 -14.93 4.46 -6.16
C ALA A 7 -14.35 5.88 -6.09
N ALA A 8 -13.69 6.36 -7.15
CA ALA A 8 -13.14 7.71 -7.20
C ALA A 8 -14.23 8.80 -7.21
N VAL A 9 -15.36 8.53 -7.88
CA VAL A 9 -16.53 9.42 -7.90
C VAL A 9 -17.22 9.42 -6.53
N TYR A 10 -17.40 8.26 -5.90
CA TYR A 10 -17.99 8.12 -4.58
C TYR A 10 -17.11 8.72 -3.46
N ALA A 11 -15.79 8.61 -3.57
CA ALA A 11 -14.85 9.27 -2.67
C ALA A 11 -14.96 10.80 -2.76
N ARG A 12 -15.30 11.36 -3.93
CA ARG A 12 -15.53 12.81 -4.08
C ARG A 12 -16.81 13.31 -3.41
N SER A 13 -17.79 12.44 -3.16
CA SER A 13 -19.01 12.80 -2.41
C SER A 13 -18.81 12.77 -0.89
N LEU A 14 -17.69 12.23 -0.39
CA LEU A 14 -17.41 12.08 1.05
C LEU A 14 -16.30 13.03 1.54
N LYS A 15 -16.13 14.19 0.90
CA LYS A 15 -15.07 15.16 1.20
C LYS A 15 -15.09 15.70 2.63
N ASP A 16 -16.25 15.72 3.27
CA ASP A 16 -16.42 16.27 4.63
C ASP A 16 -16.19 15.23 5.74
N VAL A 17 -15.98 13.96 5.37
CA VAL A 17 -15.72 12.90 6.35
C VAL A 17 -14.21 12.82 6.62
N PRO A 18 -13.77 12.85 7.88
CA PRO A 18 -12.38 12.62 8.24
C PRO A 18 -11.87 11.34 7.56
N PRO A 19 -10.74 11.37 6.84
CA PRO A 19 -10.33 10.22 6.03
C PRO A 19 -10.13 8.94 6.87
N MET A 20 -9.84 9.06 8.17
CA MET A 20 -9.76 7.94 9.12
C MET A 20 -11.06 7.15 9.21
N ILE A 21 -12.20 7.84 9.27
CA ILE A 21 -13.54 7.22 9.36
C ILE A 21 -13.89 6.52 8.06
N LEU A 22 -13.48 7.09 6.92
CA LEU A 22 -13.58 6.45 5.61
C LEU A 22 -12.79 5.12 5.55
N THR A 23 -11.53 5.11 6.01
CA THR A 23 -10.72 3.89 6.05
C THR A 23 -11.29 2.83 6.99
N LEU A 24 -11.80 3.25 8.15
CA LEU A 24 -12.48 2.35 9.10
C LEU A 24 -13.74 1.74 8.48
N GLY A 25 -14.61 2.56 7.88
CA GLY A 25 -15.81 2.11 7.20
C GLY A 25 -15.50 1.14 6.05
N GLN A 26 -14.45 1.41 5.29
CA GLN A 26 -13.97 0.52 4.23
C GLN A 26 -13.52 -0.83 4.78
N LEU A 27 -12.73 -0.86 5.86
CA LEU A 27 -12.26 -2.10 6.49
C LEU A 27 -13.42 -2.91 7.07
N CYS A 28 -14.37 -2.26 7.75
CA CYS A 28 -15.57 -2.93 8.25
C CYS A 28 -16.42 -3.51 7.12
N THR A 29 -16.62 -2.74 6.05
CA THR A 29 -17.37 -3.21 4.87
C THR A 29 -16.68 -4.40 4.22
N ALA A 30 -15.35 -4.35 4.05
CA ALA A 30 -14.57 -5.46 3.52
C ALA A 30 -14.69 -6.71 4.40
N ALA A 31 -14.61 -6.55 5.73
CA ALA A 31 -14.79 -7.65 6.67
C ALA A 31 -16.18 -8.29 6.55
N VAL A 32 -17.24 -7.48 6.48
CA VAL A 32 -18.62 -7.95 6.29
C VAL A 32 -18.77 -8.71 4.97
N TRP A 33 -18.20 -8.21 3.88
CA TRP A 33 -18.24 -8.87 2.57
C TRP A 33 -17.43 -10.18 2.51
N LEU A 34 -16.41 -10.33 3.38
CA LEU A 34 -15.65 -11.56 3.51
C LEU A 34 -16.39 -12.64 4.31
N LEU A 35 -17.30 -12.28 5.21
CA LEU A 35 -18.05 -13.24 6.03
C LEU A 35 -18.75 -14.36 5.21
N PRO A 36 -19.51 -14.09 4.13
CA PRO A 36 -20.11 -15.14 3.34
C PRO A 36 -19.06 -16.08 2.72
N VAL A 37 -17.93 -15.54 2.26
CA VAL A 37 -16.86 -16.35 1.67
C VAL A 37 -16.28 -17.31 2.72
N VAL A 38 -15.98 -16.81 3.91
CA VAL A 38 -15.48 -17.64 5.02
C VAL A 38 -16.51 -18.72 5.40
N VAL A 39 -17.80 -18.35 5.42
CA VAL A 39 -18.87 -19.25 5.82
C VAL A 39 -19.11 -20.36 4.79
N PHE A 40 -19.10 -20.04 3.49
CA PHE A 40 -19.46 -20.99 2.44
C PHE A 40 -18.27 -21.75 1.86
N ALA A 41 -17.09 -21.12 1.75
CA ALA A 41 -15.91 -21.70 1.11
C ALA A 41 -14.97 -22.38 2.12
N ASP A 42 -14.52 -21.66 3.16
CA ASP A 42 -13.52 -22.18 4.10
C ASP A 42 -14.13 -23.09 5.18
N ARG A 43 -15.35 -22.78 5.64
CA ARG A 43 -16.05 -23.54 6.72
C ARG A 43 -15.10 -23.88 7.88
N PRO A 44 -14.48 -22.88 8.53
CA PRO A 44 -13.42 -23.09 9.53
C PRO A 44 -13.87 -23.96 10.72
N TRP A 45 -15.17 -24.07 10.99
CA TRP A 45 -15.72 -24.96 12.02
C TRP A 45 -15.67 -26.46 11.67
N ARG A 46 -15.32 -26.86 10.44
CA ARG A 46 -15.19 -28.29 10.06
C ARG A 46 -13.77 -28.85 10.25
N THR A 47 -12.76 -28.00 10.42
CA THR A 47 -11.36 -28.41 10.55
C THR A 47 -10.80 -27.90 11.87
N ALA A 48 -10.62 -28.80 12.84
CA ALA A 48 -10.09 -28.49 14.17
C ALA A 48 -8.67 -27.88 14.15
N GLU A 49 -7.91 -28.07 13.06
CA GLU A 49 -6.58 -27.48 12.86
C GLU A 49 -6.59 -25.99 12.52
N THR A 50 -7.73 -25.39 12.12
CA THR A 50 -7.78 -23.97 11.73
C THR A 50 -7.68 -23.00 12.92
N TRP A 51 -7.94 -23.47 14.14
CA TRP A 51 -7.90 -22.67 15.35
C TRP A 51 -6.61 -22.88 16.14
N SER A 52 -5.45 -22.78 15.47
CA SER A 52 -4.16 -22.73 16.16
C SER A 52 -3.95 -21.34 16.78
N MET A 53 -3.52 -21.31 18.04
CA MET A 53 -3.17 -20.06 18.74
C MET A 53 -2.09 -19.28 17.97
N ASP A 54 -1.15 -20.00 17.33
CA ASP A 54 -0.10 -19.40 16.51
C ASP A 54 -0.66 -18.66 15.29
N ALA A 55 -1.69 -19.21 14.65
CA ALA A 55 -2.33 -18.56 13.50
C ALA A 55 -3.06 -17.28 13.91
N VAL A 56 -3.76 -17.31 15.04
CA VAL A 56 -4.45 -16.13 15.60
C VAL A 56 -3.44 -15.05 15.97
N LEU A 57 -2.35 -15.42 16.65
CA LEU A 57 -1.27 -14.51 17.01
C LEU A 57 -0.58 -13.92 15.77
N ALA A 58 -0.29 -14.73 14.76
CA ALA A 58 0.31 -14.26 13.51
C ALA A 58 -0.59 -13.22 12.81
N ILE A 59 -1.91 -13.48 12.73
CA ILE A 59 -2.88 -12.54 12.15
C ILE A 59 -2.96 -11.26 12.97
N LEU A 60 -2.99 -11.34 14.30
CA LEU A 60 -3.03 -10.18 15.18
C LEU A 60 -1.77 -9.31 15.03
N VAL A 61 -0.60 -9.93 15.06
CA VAL A 61 0.68 -9.23 14.86
C VAL A 61 0.70 -8.58 13.47
N LEU A 62 0.33 -9.31 12.42
CA LEU A 62 0.29 -8.77 11.06
C LEU A 62 -0.70 -7.62 10.91
N SER A 63 -1.87 -7.71 11.53
CA SER A 63 -2.90 -6.66 11.47
C SER A 63 -2.48 -5.41 12.22
N VAL A 64 -1.89 -5.56 13.42
CA VAL A 64 -1.44 -4.43 14.23
C VAL A 64 -0.24 -3.74 13.59
N PHE A 65 0.79 -4.49 13.21
CA PHE A 65 2.03 -3.92 12.68
C PHE A 65 1.93 -3.56 11.20
N GLY A 66 1.28 -4.39 10.38
CA GLY A 66 1.14 -4.19 8.94
C GLY A 66 0.04 -3.21 8.55
N THR A 67 -1.03 -3.07 9.35
CA THR A 67 -2.18 -2.22 8.99
C THR A 67 -2.39 -1.08 9.98
N ALA A 68 -2.62 -1.36 11.27
CA ALA A 68 -2.99 -0.32 12.23
C ALA A 68 -1.87 0.71 12.44
N LEU A 69 -0.65 0.25 12.72
CA LEU A 69 0.52 1.13 12.86
C LEU A 69 0.85 1.85 11.55
N GLY A 70 0.75 1.16 10.41
CA GLY A 70 0.94 1.75 9.09
C GLY A 70 0.00 2.92 8.83
N TYR A 71 -1.30 2.75 9.10
CA TYR A 71 -2.28 3.83 8.96
C TYR A 71 -2.04 4.97 9.96
N LEU A 72 -1.69 4.67 11.21
CA LEU A 72 -1.40 5.71 12.20
C LEU A 72 -0.22 6.58 11.76
N LEU A 73 0.87 5.96 11.28
CA LEU A 73 2.04 6.66 10.73
C LEU A 73 1.67 7.46 9.49
N PHE A 74 0.92 6.86 8.56
CA PHE A 74 0.47 7.54 7.35
C PHE A 74 -0.35 8.80 7.68
N TYR A 75 -1.33 8.70 8.59
CA TYR A 75 -2.10 9.86 9.04
C TYR A 75 -1.26 10.90 9.77
N ARG A 76 -0.32 10.47 10.63
CA ARG A 76 0.62 11.40 11.27
C ARG A 76 1.42 12.17 10.23
N ILE A 77 2.02 11.50 9.25
CA ILE A 77 2.80 12.15 8.20
C ILE A 77 1.93 13.08 7.36
N LEU A 78 0.70 12.67 7.05
CA LEU A 78 -0.25 13.49 6.32
C LEU A 78 -0.60 14.78 7.05
N THR A 79 -0.81 14.70 8.37
CA THR A 79 -1.20 15.84 9.22
C THR A 79 -0.03 16.74 9.62
N THR A 80 1.18 16.20 9.83
CA THR A 80 2.35 16.97 10.27
C THR A 80 3.24 17.47 9.14
N ALA A 81 3.43 16.66 8.09
CA ALA A 81 4.39 16.90 7.02
C ALA A 81 3.72 17.17 5.65
N GLY A 82 2.40 17.10 5.59
CA GLY A 82 1.59 17.41 4.41
C GLY A 82 1.59 16.33 3.31
N ALA A 83 0.72 16.51 2.32
CA ALA A 83 0.45 15.53 1.26
C ALA A 83 1.69 15.14 0.43
N THR A 84 2.66 16.04 0.28
CA THR A 84 3.90 15.78 -0.45
C THR A 84 4.74 14.68 0.20
N ASN A 85 4.90 14.72 1.52
CA ASN A 85 5.66 13.71 2.25
C ASN A 85 4.89 12.39 2.38
N ALA A 86 3.57 12.45 2.54
CA ALA A 86 2.72 11.26 2.51
C ALA A 86 2.82 10.51 1.16
N SER A 87 2.95 11.25 0.05
CA SER A 87 3.14 10.65 -1.28
C SER A 87 4.50 9.94 -1.41
N LEU A 88 5.56 10.49 -0.81
CA LEU A 88 6.87 9.84 -0.79
C LEU A 88 6.82 8.49 -0.06
N VAL A 89 6.06 8.39 1.03
CA VAL A 89 5.88 7.12 1.76
C VAL A 89 5.23 6.07 0.85
N ALA A 90 4.19 6.45 0.10
CA ALA A 90 3.54 5.54 -0.85
C ALA A 90 4.51 5.01 -1.93
N TYR A 91 5.52 5.81 -2.31
CA TYR A 91 6.57 5.38 -3.23
C TYR A 91 7.65 4.50 -2.57
N VAL A 92 7.98 4.77 -1.30
CA VAL A 92 9.01 4.02 -0.58
C VAL A 92 8.52 2.64 -0.13
N ILE A 93 7.23 2.48 0.15
CA ILE A 93 6.63 1.23 0.66
C ILE A 93 7.03 -0.02 -0.16
N PRO A 94 6.84 -0.09 -1.49
CA PRO A 94 7.15 -1.32 -2.23
C PRO A 94 8.65 -1.57 -2.35
N VAL A 95 9.50 -0.54 -2.34
CA VAL A 95 10.96 -0.72 -2.30
C VAL A 95 11.36 -1.40 -1.00
N VAL A 96 10.87 -0.90 0.14
CA VAL A 96 11.13 -1.48 1.46
C VAL A 96 10.53 -2.88 1.58
N ALA A 97 9.31 -3.09 1.06
CA ALA A 97 8.65 -4.40 1.08
C ALA A 97 9.45 -5.44 0.29
N VAL A 98 9.99 -5.08 -0.88
CA VAL A 98 10.82 -5.99 -1.69
C VAL A 98 12.15 -6.27 -1.01
N LEU A 99 12.82 -5.26 -0.45
CA LEU A 99 14.07 -5.45 0.28
C LEU A 99 13.88 -6.35 1.50
N LEU A 100 12.85 -6.08 2.31
CA LEU A 100 12.52 -6.92 3.47
C LEU A 100 12.14 -8.34 3.04
N GLY A 101 11.34 -8.50 1.99
CA GLY A 101 11.01 -9.80 1.43
C GLY A 101 12.24 -10.57 0.94
N ALA A 102 13.17 -9.91 0.26
CA ALA A 102 14.42 -10.51 -0.19
C ALA A 102 15.33 -10.94 0.98
N VAL A 103 15.34 -10.18 2.07
CA VAL A 103 16.14 -10.49 3.27
C VAL A 103 15.51 -11.61 4.11
N THR A 104 14.19 -11.58 4.30
CA THR A 104 13.48 -12.55 5.17
C THR A 104 13.26 -13.91 4.53
N LEU A 105 13.18 -14.00 3.20
CA LEU A 105 12.88 -15.27 2.55
C LEU A 105 14.07 -16.23 2.50
N GLU A 106 15.31 -15.77 2.76
CA GLU A 106 16.58 -16.55 2.79
C GLU A 106 16.86 -17.53 1.63
N GLU A 107 15.97 -17.65 0.65
CA GLU A 107 16.12 -18.50 -0.52
C GLU A 107 16.85 -17.75 -1.65
N ARG A 108 17.63 -18.50 -2.44
CA ARG A 108 18.31 -17.97 -3.64
C ARG A 108 17.24 -17.38 -4.56
N LEU A 109 17.16 -16.04 -4.58
CA LEU A 109 16.23 -15.28 -5.41
C LEU A 109 16.22 -15.85 -6.82
N LEU A 110 15.10 -16.52 -7.16
CA LEU A 110 14.92 -17.07 -8.49
C LEU A 110 14.85 -15.91 -9.49
N THR A 111 15.33 -16.11 -10.71
CA THR A 111 15.46 -15.06 -11.74
C THR A 111 14.16 -14.27 -11.97
N HIS A 112 13.00 -14.89 -11.76
CA HIS A 112 11.69 -14.25 -11.89
C HIS A 112 11.38 -13.23 -10.78
N GLN A 113 11.87 -13.41 -9.54
CA GLN A 113 11.72 -12.41 -8.48
C GLN A 113 12.56 -11.16 -8.77
N VAL A 114 13.76 -11.35 -9.32
CA VAL A 114 14.63 -10.24 -9.74
C VAL A 114 14.00 -9.46 -10.90
N LEU A 115 13.47 -10.16 -11.90
CA LEU A 115 12.72 -9.54 -13.00
C LEU A 115 11.48 -8.79 -12.50
N GLY A 116 10.72 -9.37 -11.58
CA GLY A 116 9.58 -8.71 -10.94
C GLY A 116 9.97 -7.45 -10.18
N MET A 117 11.07 -7.49 -9.43
CA MET A 117 11.62 -6.34 -8.71
C MET A 117 12.03 -5.21 -9.67
N ILE A 118 12.77 -5.52 -10.75
CA ILE A 118 13.15 -4.53 -11.76
C ILE A 118 11.92 -3.91 -12.42
N LEU A 119 10.91 -4.72 -12.75
CA LEU A 119 9.68 -4.26 -13.39
C LEU A 119 8.90 -3.30 -12.48
N ILE A 120 8.76 -3.63 -11.19
CA ILE A 120 8.06 -2.78 -10.21
C ILE A 120 8.80 -1.46 -10.01
N ILE A 121 10.13 -1.51 -9.83
CA ILE A 121 10.97 -0.30 -9.68
C ILE A 121 10.88 0.58 -10.94
N GLY A 122 10.94 -0.03 -12.13
CA GLY A 122 10.83 0.68 -13.40
C GLY A 122 9.46 1.33 -13.60
N ALA A 123 8.37 0.63 -13.29
CA ALA A 123 7.01 1.18 -13.34
C ALA A 123 6.84 2.34 -12.35
N MET A 124 7.38 2.22 -11.14
CA MET A 124 7.35 3.32 -10.16
C MET A 124 8.10 4.56 -10.63
N ALA A 125 9.30 4.36 -11.19
CA ALA A 125 10.11 5.46 -11.74
C ALA A 125 9.39 6.21 -12.87
N MET A 126 8.61 5.51 -13.70
CA MET A 126 7.77 6.12 -14.73
C MET A 126 6.59 6.93 -14.15
N VAL A 127 5.90 6.40 -13.14
CA VAL A 127 4.72 7.05 -12.54
C VAL A 127 5.09 8.34 -11.79
N ASP A 128 6.24 8.37 -11.11
CA ASP A 128 6.64 9.54 -10.32
C ASP A 128 6.88 10.78 -11.22
N GLY A 129 7.29 10.61 -12.49
CA GLY A 129 7.48 11.69 -13.48
C GLY A 129 8.54 12.75 -13.10
N ARG A 130 9.01 12.75 -11.86
CA ARG A 130 10.00 13.67 -11.27
C ARG A 130 11.43 13.33 -11.69
N LEU A 131 11.72 12.05 -11.93
CA LEU A 131 12.98 11.60 -12.55
C LEU A 131 13.12 12.19 -13.96
N ILE A 132 12.05 12.15 -14.76
CA ILE A 132 12.03 12.75 -16.10
C ILE A 132 12.17 14.28 -16.01
N LYS A 133 11.50 14.95 -15.06
CA LYS A 133 11.68 16.39 -14.84
C LYS A 133 13.11 16.77 -14.47
N ARG A 134 13.83 15.97 -13.67
CA ARG A 134 15.25 16.23 -13.35
C ARG A 134 16.17 16.08 -14.56
N PHE A 135 15.92 15.11 -15.44
CA PHE A 135 16.67 14.96 -16.69
C PHE A 135 16.36 16.05 -17.72
N VAL A 136 15.12 16.54 -17.78
CA VAL A 136 14.71 17.59 -18.74
C VAL A 136 15.11 19.00 -18.26
N THR A 137 15.08 19.27 -16.94
CA THR A 137 15.39 20.61 -16.40
C THR A 137 16.90 20.84 -16.19
N GLY A 138 17.74 19.82 -16.41
CA GLY A 138 19.20 19.93 -16.35
C GLY A 138 19.86 20.62 -17.56
N GLY A 139 19.11 20.99 -18.59
CA GLY A 139 19.63 21.59 -19.84
C GLY A 139 19.33 23.08 -20.05
N GLY A 140 18.66 23.76 -19.12
CA GLY A 140 18.26 25.17 -19.29
C GLY A 140 19.19 26.14 -18.56
N THR A 141 20.36 26.43 -19.13
CA THR A 141 21.16 27.59 -18.73
C THR A 141 20.31 28.86 -18.87
N ARG A 142 20.16 29.58 -17.76
CA ARG A 142 19.49 30.88 -17.67
C ARG A 142 20.13 31.88 -18.65
N PRO A 143 19.36 32.66 -19.44
CA PRO A 143 19.92 33.80 -20.13
C PRO A 143 20.28 34.88 -19.10
N ALA A 144 21.55 35.26 -19.07
CA ALA A 144 22.01 36.46 -18.38
C ALA A 144 21.33 37.67 -19.04
N ARG A 145 20.52 38.41 -18.27
CA ARG A 145 20.11 39.76 -18.62
C ARG A 145 21.05 40.74 -17.91
N THR A 146 21.71 41.51 -18.77
CA THR A 146 22.33 42.85 -18.61
C THR A 146 21.90 43.65 -17.40
#